data_AF-A0A5K1F736-F1
#
_entry.id   AF-A0A5K1F736-F1
#
_cell.length_a   1.000
_cell.length_b   1.000
_cell.length_c   1.000
_cell.angle_alpha   90.00
_cell.angle_beta   90.00
_cell.angle_gamma   90.00
#
_symmetry.space_group_name_H-M   'P 1'
#
loop_
_entity.id
_entity.type
_entity.pdbx_description
1 polymer ?
#
loop_
_entity_poly.entity_id
_entity_poly.type
_entity_poly.pdbx_seq_one_letter_code
_entity_poly.pdbx_strand_id
1 'polypeptide(L)' 'NGPASLDASTFQAIKPDYKYRLVIALSTSIQYGRVVVELADNFCSDQAGNLFTRSNVSHFIVRF' A
#
# COMPACT_ATOMS: atom_id res chain seq x y z
N ASN A 1 -17.41 -1.20 -2.20
CA ASN A 1 -17.20 -1.60 -0.79
C ASN A 1 -16.53 -2.96 -0.76
N GLY A 2 -15.22 -2.99 -0.49
CA GLY A 2 -14.44 -4.21 -0.36
C GLY A 2 -14.21 -4.61 1.11
N PRO A 3 -13.47 -5.70 1.37
CA PRO A 3 -13.15 -6.18 2.72
C PRO A 3 -12.22 -5.27 3.52
N ALA A 4 -11.74 -4.19 2.91
CA ALA A 4 -10.80 -3.26 3.50
C ALA A 4 -11.16 -1.82 3.13
N SER A 5 -10.82 -0.90 4.02
CA SER A 5 -10.86 0.54 3.77
C SER A 5 -9.48 1.15 4.00
N LEU A 6 -9.16 2.15 3.19
CA LEU A 6 -7.97 2.98 3.35
C LEU A 6 -8.34 4.18 4.23
N ASP A 7 -7.58 4.41 5.30
CA ASP A 7 -7.62 5.68 6.00
C ASP A 7 -6.61 6.64 5.36
N ALA A 8 -7.10 7.50 4.47
CA ALA A 8 -6.27 8.46 3.74
C ALA A 8 -5.53 9.44 4.68
N SER A 9 -6.03 9.69 5.90
CA SER A 9 -5.38 10.59 6.87
C SER A 9 -4.08 10.01 7.43
N THR A 10 -3.90 8.69 7.33
CA THR A 10 -2.69 7.99 7.81
C THR A 10 -1.59 7.91 6.76
N PHE A 11 -1.84 8.41 5.55
CA PHE A 11 -0.83 8.46 4.50
C PHE A 11 0.32 9.39 4.89
N GLN A 12 1.54 8.86 4.87
CA GLN A 12 2.74 9.59 5.23
C GLN A 12 3.91 9.20 4.31
N ALA A 13 4.55 10.19 3.70
CA ALA A 13 5.85 10.02 3.05
C ALA A 13 6.95 10.03 4.12
N ILE A 14 7.49 8.85 4.48
CA ILE A 14 8.63 8.74 5.42
C ILE A 14 9.90 9.25 4.76
N LYS A 15 10.11 8.88 3.50
CA LYS A 15 11.14 9.45 2.64
C LYS A 15 10.48 9.77 1.30
N PRO A 16 10.69 10.98 0.76
CA PRO A 16 10.18 11.34 -0.56
C PRO A 16 10.53 10.26 -1.58
N ASP A 17 9.61 10.01 -2.51
CA ASP A 17 9.80 9.21 -3.74
C ASP A 17 9.99 7.69 -3.58
N TYR A 18 10.35 7.18 -2.38
CA TYR A 18 10.64 5.75 -2.23
C TYR A 18 10.26 5.10 -0.89
N LYS A 19 9.76 5.85 0.12
CA LYS A 19 9.29 5.23 1.37
C LYS A 19 8.04 5.89 1.92
N TYR A 20 6.95 5.12 1.93
CA TYR A 20 5.63 5.57 2.35
C TYR A 20 5.06 4.69 3.47
N ARG A 21 4.12 5.25 4.23
CA ARG A 21 3.32 4.56 5.25
C ARG A 21 1.86 4.87 4.99
N LEU A 22 1.01 3.87 5.18
CA LEU A 22 -0.44 3.96 5.12
C LEU A 22 -1.03 2.89 6.05
N VAL A 23 -2.23 3.14 6.58
CA VAL A 23 -2.97 2.20 7.42
C VAL A 23 -4.17 1.67 6.65
N ILE A 24 -4.32 0.35 6.65
CA ILE A 24 -5.45 -0.36 6.05
C ILE A 24 -6.27 -0.97 7.19
N ALA A 25 -7.54 -0.62 7.27
CA ALA A 25 -8.48 -1.28 8.17
C ALA A 25 -9.10 -2.47 7.46
N LEU A 26 -9.04 -3.65 8.07
CA LEU A 26 -9.64 -4.88 7.57
C LEU A 26 -10.97 -5.14 8.28
N SER A 27 -11.98 -5.60 7.54
CA SER A 27 -13.25 -6.01 8.12
C SER A 27 -13.10 -7.32 8.88
N THR A 28 -13.53 -7.34 10.14
CA THR A 28 -13.55 -8.56 10.97
C THR A 28 -14.66 -9.54 10.60
N SER A 29 -15.63 -9.10 9.78
CA SER A 29 -16.69 -9.98 9.27
C SER A 29 -16.23 -10.94 8.15
N ILE A 30 -15.02 -10.77 7.64
CA ILE A 30 -14.47 -11.55 6.53
C ILE A 30 -13.27 -12.35 7.03
N GLN A 31 -13.40 -13.68 7.01
CA GLN A 31 -12.34 -14.60 7.47
C GLN A 31 -11.15 -14.69 6.50
N TYR A 32 -11.40 -14.54 5.20
CA TYR A 32 -10.37 -14.66 4.16
C TYR A 32 -10.61 -13.64 3.05
N GLY A 33 -9.56 -12.95 2.63
CA GLY A 33 -9.64 -11.98 1.54
C GLY A 33 -8.26 -11.57 1.03
N ARG A 34 -8.24 -10.98 -0.17
CA ARG A 34 -7.06 -10.36 -0.76
C ARG A 34 -7.25 -8.85 -0.79
N VAL A 35 -6.33 -8.13 -0.17
CA VAL A 35 -6.23 -6.67 -0.32
C VAL A 35 -5.09 -6.37 -1.26
N VAL A 36 -5.38 -5.60 -2.31
CA VAL A 36 -4.38 -5.09 -3.25
C VAL A 36 -4.27 -3.59 -3.03
N VAL A 37 -3.07 -3.12 -2.74
CA VAL A 37 -2.75 -1.70 -2.73
C VAL A 37 -2.10 -1.37 -4.05
N GLU A 38 -2.80 -0.56 -4.83
CA GLU A 38 -2.29 0.02 -6.06
C GLU A 38 -1.88 1.46 -5.76
N LEU A 39 -0.71 1.84 -6.24
CA LEU A 39 -0.24 3.23 -6.20
C LEU A 39 -0.54 3.85 -7.56
N ALA A 40 -0.69 5.17 -7.60
CA ALA A 40 -0.89 5.89 -8.86
C ALA A 40 0.28 5.63 -9.84
N ASP A 41 0.01 5.84 -11.12
CA ASP A 41 1.06 5.77 -12.15
C ASP A 41 2.21 6.72 -11.79
N ASN A 42 3.45 6.28 -12.05
CA ASN A 42 4.68 7.03 -11.78
C ASN A 42 4.86 7.48 -10.31
N PHE A 43 4.18 6.85 -9.36
CA PHE A 43 4.29 7.23 -7.94
C PHE A 43 5.68 6.97 -7.34
N CYS A 44 6.37 5.93 -7.82
CA CYS A 44 7.73 5.60 -7.43
C CYS A 44 8.69 5.92 -8.58
N SER A 45 9.06 7.19 -8.75
CA SER A 45 10.06 7.63 -9.72
C SER A 45 11.09 8.55 -9.08
N ASP A 46 12.32 8.55 -9.58
CA ASP A 46 13.27 9.61 -9.23
C ASP A 46 12.97 10.92 -9.99
N GLN A 47 13.74 11.97 -9.68
CA GLN A 47 13.60 13.27 -10.35
C GLN A 47 13.91 13.23 -11.87
N ALA A 48 14.60 12.20 -12.35
CA ALA A 48 14.88 11.99 -13.76
C ALA A 48 13.78 11.15 -14.46
N GLY A 49 12.76 10.71 -13.72
CA GLY A 49 11.66 9.89 -14.24
C GLY A 49 11.97 8.40 -14.31
N ASN A 50 13.07 7.93 -13.71
CA ASN A 50 13.36 6.49 -13.66
C ASN A 50 12.38 5.82 -12.69
N LEU A 51 11.66 4.80 -13.17
CA LEU A 51 10.71 4.05 -12.36
C LEU A 51 11.45 3.10 -11.40
N PHE A 52 11.17 3.21 -10.11
CA PHE A 52 11.66 2.26 -9.13
C PHE A 52 10.88 0.95 -9.22
N THR A 53 11.58 -0.16 -9.38
CA THR A 53 10.97 -1.48 -9.35
C THR A 53 10.66 -1.85 -7.90
N ARG A 54 9.41 -2.24 -7.64
CA ARG A 54 9.02 -2.80 -6.33
C ARG A 54 9.86 -4.05 -6.04
N SER A 55 10.53 -4.10 -4.89
CA SER A 55 11.23 -5.31 -4.46
C SER A 55 10.23 -6.41 -4.08
N ASN A 56 10.61 -7.68 -4.24
CA ASN A 56 9.76 -8.88 -4.13
C ASN A 56 9.08 -9.11 -2.75
N VAL A 57 9.20 -8.18 -1.80
CA VAL A 57 8.68 -8.32 -0.44
C VAL A 57 7.69 -7.22 -0.12
N SER A 58 6.40 -7.53 -0.34
CA SER A 58 5.32 -6.94 0.45
C SER A 58 4.08 -7.83 0.42
N HIS A 59 4.28 -9.10 0.78
CA HIS A 59 3.20 -10.02 1.12
C HIS A 59 3.06 -10.03 2.64
N PHE A 60 1.91 -9.58 3.16
CA PHE A 60 1.58 -9.64 4.57
C PHE A 60 0.32 -10.50 4.71
N ILE A 61 0.46 -11.68 5.29
CA ILE A 61 -0.64 -12.62 5.50
C ILE A 61 -1.13 -12.45 6.92
N VAL A 62 -2.34 -11.93 7.09
CA VAL A 62 -3.03 -11.90 8.38
C VAL A 62 -3.87 -13.16 8.50
N ARG A 63 -3.63 -13.96 9.54
CA ARG A 63 -4.51 -15.06 9.95
C ARG A 63 -5.23 -14.60 11.23
N PHE A 64 -6.56 -14.63 11.21
CA PHE A 64 -7.42 -14.35 12.37
C PHE A 64 -7.74 -15.63 13.11
#